data_AF-A0A432VGX7-F1
#
_entry.id   AF-A0A432VGX7-F1
#
_cell.length_a   1.000
_cell.length_b   1.000
_cell.length_c   1.000
_cell.angle_alpha   90.00
_cell.angle_beta   90.00
_cell.angle_gamma   90.00
#
_symmetry.space_group_name_H-M   'P 1'
#
loop_
_entity.id
_entity.type
_entity.pdbx_description
1 polymer ?
#
loop_
_entity_poly.entity_id
_entity_poly.type
_entity_poly.pdbx_seq_one_letter_code
_entity_poly.pdbx_strand_id
1 'polypeptide(L)'
;MKFLSVVLFTVVVVPLWDWLGVTRMGAYATSFDYRYWLLSKARWISVFLLAFTVAGMGFFGQPTSAAPLWPLVVMVLAIANWAYVAGRDVLLQKRVGYRIPPDYGDRETE
;
A
#
# COMPACT_ATOMS: atom_id res chain seq x y z
N MET A 1 -4.59 4.34 -26.40
CA MET A 1 -3.28 4.64 -25.77
C MET A 1 -3.39 4.93 -24.27
N LYS A 2 -4.34 5.75 -23.78
CA LYS A 2 -4.51 6.05 -22.34
C LYS A 2 -4.65 4.82 -21.43
N PHE A 3 -5.41 3.80 -21.84
CA PHE A 3 -5.68 2.62 -21.00
C PHE A 3 -4.41 1.84 -20.61
N LEU A 4 -3.59 1.47 -21.60
CA LEU A 4 -2.37 0.72 -21.38
C LEU A 4 -1.38 1.50 -20.51
N SER A 5 -1.26 2.81 -20.72
CA SER A 5 -0.40 3.69 -19.92
C SER A 5 -0.84 3.79 -18.46
N VAL A 6 -2.15 3.91 -18.19
CA VAL A 6 -2.69 3.95 -16.82
C VAL A 6 -2.48 2.62 -16.12
N VAL A 7 -2.75 1.50 -16.79
CA VAL A 7 -2.53 0.15 -16.22
C VAL A 7 -1.05 -0.08 -15.91
N LEU A 8 -0.15 0.20 -16.86
CA LEU A 8 1.30 0.05 -16.64
C LEU A 8 1.79 0.97 -15.52
N PHE A 9 1.33 2.22 -15.49
CA PHE A 9 1.68 3.15 -14.42
C PHE A 9 1.22 2.63 -13.06
N THR A 10 -0.03 2.19 -12.93
CA THR A 10 -0.56 1.67 -11.66
C THR A 10 0.18 0.41 -11.20
N VAL A 11 0.42 -0.55 -12.10
CA VAL A 11 1.06 -1.84 -11.77
C VAL A 11 2.54 -1.65 -11.40
N VAL A 12 3.20 -0.58 -11.85
CA VAL A 12 4.60 -0.29 -11.50
C VAL A 12 4.69 0.63 -10.29
N VAL A 13 3.96 1.74 -10.30
CA VAL A 13 4.08 2.80 -9.29
C VAL A 13 3.52 2.38 -7.94
N VAL A 14 2.42 1.62 -7.90
CA VAL A 14 1.81 1.22 -6.63
C VAL A 14 2.68 0.21 -5.86
N PRO A 15 3.22 -0.85 -6.49
CA PRO A 15 4.18 -1.72 -5.83
C PRO A 15 5.49 -1.01 -5.48
N LEU A 16 6.00 -0.11 -6.34
CA LEU A 16 7.17 0.70 -6.01
C LEU A 16 6.92 1.63 -4.82
N TRP A 17 5.73 2.23 -4.73
CA TRP A 17 5.34 3.08 -3.62
C TRP A 17 5.24 2.29 -2.32
N ASP A 18 4.59 1.12 -2.35
CA ASP A 18 4.51 0.23 -1.20
C ASP A 18 5.90 -0.24 -0.74
N TRP A 19 6.75 -0.62 -1.70
CA TRP A 19 8.13 -1.03 -1.42
C TRP A 19 8.96 0.12 -0.85
N LEU A 20 8.99 1.29 -1.50
CA LEU A 20 9.73 2.45 -1.02
C LEU A 20 9.20 2.93 0.33
N GLY A 21 7.88 3.02 0.47
CA GLY A 21 7.21 3.45 1.69
C GLY A 21 7.61 2.57 2.86
N VAL A 22 7.50 1.25 2.72
CA VAL A 22 7.76 0.34 3.84
C VAL A 22 9.24 0.06 4.05
N THR A 23 10.01 -0.15 2.99
CA THR A 23 11.46 -0.43 3.09
C THR A 23 12.23 0.82 3.52
N ARG A 24 11.95 2.02 2.97
CA ARG A 24 12.63 3.24 3.43
C ARG A 24 12.09 3.75 4.77
N MET A 25 10.78 3.80 5.02
CA MET A 25 10.31 4.22 6.36
C MET A 25 10.80 3.25 7.43
N GLY A 26 10.88 1.95 7.12
CA GLY A 26 11.47 0.95 7.98
C GLY A 26 12.96 1.16 8.26
N ALA A 27 13.74 1.49 7.23
CA ALA A 27 15.18 1.74 7.33
C ALA A 27 15.52 3.07 8.04
N TYR A 28 14.71 4.12 7.88
CA TYR A 28 14.90 5.40 8.59
C TYR A 28 14.41 5.36 10.04
N ALA A 29 13.38 4.55 10.34
CA ALA A 29 12.81 4.49 11.69
C ALA A 29 13.53 3.54 12.65
N THR A 30 14.39 2.64 12.16
CA THR A 30 15.07 1.61 12.98
C THR A 30 16.30 1.06 12.26
N SER A 31 17.29 0.58 13.01
CA SER A 31 18.43 -0.25 12.54
C SER A 31 17.96 -1.64 12.08
N PHE A 32 16.96 -1.66 11.19
CA PHE A 32 16.19 -2.82 10.77
C PHE A 32 16.78 -3.34 9.46
N ASP A 33 17.41 -4.51 9.50
CA ASP A 33 17.69 -5.26 8.27
C ASP A 33 16.36 -5.76 7.72
N TYR A 34 15.80 -5.03 6.75
CA TYR A 34 14.59 -5.41 6.04
C TYR A 34 14.87 -6.67 5.20
N ARG A 35 14.86 -7.85 5.83
CA ARG A 35 14.64 -9.09 5.09
C ARG A 35 13.27 -8.98 4.43
N TYR A 36 13.19 -9.30 3.14
CA TYR A 36 11.95 -9.31 2.35
C TYR A 36 10.90 -10.21 3.02
N TRP A 37 10.11 -9.67 3.93
CA TRP A 37 9.03 -10.41 4.56
C TRP A 37 7.82 -10.36 3.64
N LEU A 38 7.16 -11.51 3.49
CA LEU A 38 5.96 -11.65 2.69
C LEU A 38 4.90 -10.66 3.17
N LEU A 39 4.24 -10.01 2.22
CA LEU A 39 3.14 -9.09 2.47
C LEU A 39 2.01 -9.83 3.21
N SER A 40 1.48 -9.26 4.30
CA SER A 40 0.29 -9.78 4.96
C SER A 40 -0.90 -9.79 4.00
N LYS A 41 -1.88 -10.70 4.21
CA LYS A 41 -3.13 -10.72 3.41
C LYS A 41 -3.80 -9.33 3.39
N ALA A 42 -3.82 -8.65 4.54
CA ALA A 42 -4.35 -7.30 4.68
C ALA A 42 -3.56 -6.27 3.86
N ARG A 43 -2.23 -6.35 3.82
CA ARG A 43 -1.40 -5.44 3.02
C ARG A 43 -1.59 -5.67 1.53
N TRP A 44 -1.72 -6.91 1.08
CA TRP A 44 -2.12 -7.20 -0.29
C TRP A 44 -3.44 -6.54 -0.65
N ILE A 45 -4.49 -6.72 0.16
CA ILE A 45 -5.81 -6.10 -0.07
C ILE A 45 -5.68 -4.57 -0.13
N SER A 46 -4.92 -3.96 0.78
CA SER A 46 -4.72 -2.51 0.83
C SER A 46 -3.97 -1.97 -0.39
N VAL A 47 -2.94 -2.67 -0.85
CA VAL A 47 -2.20 -2.34 -2.08
C VAL A 47 -3.09 -2.47 -3.31
N PHE A 48 -3.94 -3.51 -3.39
CA PHE A 48 -4.92 -3.65 -4.47
C PHE A 48 -5.93 -2.51 -4.47
N LEU A 49 -6.47 -2.14 -3.30
CA LEU A 49 -7.40 -1.00 -3.18
C LEU A 49 -6.76 0.32 -3.62
N LEU A 50 -5.50 0.55 -3.23
CA LEU A 50 -4.73 1.71 -3.67
C LEU A 50 -4.55 1.70 -5.20
N ALA A 51 -4.20 0.55 -5.80
CA ALA A 51 -4.08 0.40 -7.25
C ALA A 51 -5.39 0.66 -7.99
N PHE A 52 -6.51 0.12 -7.53
CA PHE A 52 -7.82 0.39 -8.12
C PHE A 52 -8.18 1.89 -8.05
N THR A 53 -7.82 2.55 -6.95
CA THR A 53 -8.10 3.98 -6.76
C THR A 53 -7.28 4.85 -7.71
N VAL A 54 -5.97 4.57 -7.84
CA VAL A 54 -5.07 5.27 -8.77
C VAL A 54 -5.48 5.03 -10.22
N ALA A 55 -5.79 3.78 -10.59
CA ALA A 55 -6.29 3.46 -11.92
C ALA A 55 -7.61 4.20 -12.22
N GLY A 56 -8.57 4.15 -11.30
CA GLY A 56 -9.85 4.85 -11.42
C GLY A 56 -9.67 6.34 -11.67
N MET A 57 -8.76 6.99 -10.95
CA MET A 57 -8.41 8.40 -11.20
C MET A 57 -7.78 8.63 -12.57
N GLY A 58 -6.85 7.77 -12.99
CA GLY A 58 -6.24 7.88 -14.32
C GLY A 58 -7.25 7.74 -15.46
N PHE A 59 -8.34 6.98 -15.25
CA PHE A 59 -9.42 6.80 -16.21
C PHE A 59 -10.49 7.89 -16.18
N PHE A 60 -10.95 8.27 -14.98
CA PHE A 60 -12.13 9.11 -14.79
C PHE A 60 -11.79 10.56 -14.38
N GLY A 61 -10.55 10.84 -13.97
CA GLY A 61 -10.07 12.17 -13.62
C GLY A 61 -9.88 13.03 -14.86
N GLN A 62 -10.95 13.63 -15.37
CA GLN A 62 -10.83 14.72 -16.33
C GLN A 62 -10.69 16.04 -15.58
N PRO A 63 -9.72 16.90 -15.95
CA PRO A 63 -9.58 18.23 -15.39
C PRO A 63 -10.66 19.13 -16.00
N THR A 64 -11.90 18.96 -15.57
CA THR A 64 -12.96 19.95 -15.81
C THR A 64 -13.00 20.91 -14.65
N SER A 65 -13.38 22.16 -14.92
CA SER A 65 -13.53 23.22 -13.90
C SER A 65 -14.58 22.91 -12.82
N ALA A 66 -15.35 21.84 -12.98
CA ALA A 66 -16.30 21.29 -12.03
C ALA A 66 -15.99 19.83 -11.65
N ALA A 67 -14.70 19.44 -11.64
CA ALA A 67 -14.31 18.11 -11.23
C ALA A 67 -14.82 17.84 -9.79
N PRO A 68 -15.58 16.77 -9.57
CA PRO A 68 -16.12 16.49 -8.26
C PRO A 68 -15.00 16.18 -7.26
N LEU A 69 -15.13 16.58 -6.00
CA LEU A 69 -14.11 16.38 -4.96
C LEU A 69 -14.04 14.94 -4.43
N TRP A 70 -15.09 14.14 -4.63
CA TRP A 70 -15.16 12.78 -4.09
C TRP A 70 -14.01 11.85 -4.50
N PRO A 71 -13.41 11.92 -5.71
CA PRO A 71 -12.27 11.07 -6.06
C PRO A 71 -11.07 11.39 -5.16
N LEU A 72 -10.79 12.67 -4.90
CA LEU A 72 -9.72 13.08 -4.00
C LEU A 72 -9.93 12.52 -2.60
N VAL A 73 -11.18 12.55 -2.10
CA VAL A 73 -11.53 11.95 -0.81
C VAL A 73 -11.25 10.44 -0.81
N VAL A 74 -11.66 9.72 -1.86
CA VAL A 74 -11.41 8.27 -2.00
C VAL A 74 -9.90 7.97 -2.03
N MET A 75 -9.10 8.78 -2.74
CA MET A 75 -7.65 8.63 -2.77
C MET A 75 -7.01 8.86 -1.41
N VAL A 76 -7.42 9.91 -0.69
CA VAL A 76 -6.92 10.18 0.66
C VAL A 76 -7.26 9.03 1.60
N LEU A 77 -8.47 8.48 1.53
CA LEU A 77 -8.88 7.33 2.33
C LEU A 77 -8.08 6.07 1.98
N ALA A 78 -7.82 5.80 0.69
CA ALA A 78 -7.02 4.67 0.25
C ALA A 78 -5.56 4.77 0.74
N ILE A 79 -4.97 5.97 0.66
CA ILE A 79 -3.61 6.23 1.17
C ILE A 79 -3.58 6.09 2.70
N ALA A 80 -4.58 6.61 3.41
CA ALA A 80 -4.68 6.48 4.86
C ALA A 80 -4.81 5.02 5.30
N ASN A 81 -5.64 4.23 4.59
CA ASN A 81 -5.77 2.79 4.82
C ASN A 81 -4.46 2.04 4.56
N TRP A 82 -3.76 2.38 3.48
CA TRP A 82 -2.44 1.84 3.19
C TRP A 82 -1.43 2.17 4.30
N ALA A 83 -1.35 3.43 4.71
CA ALA A 83 -0.43 3.88 5.77
C ALA A 83 -0.73 3.18 7.11
N TYR A 84 -2.01 3.00 7.45
CA TYR A 84 -2.43 2.29 8.65
C TYR A 84 -1.99 0.83 8.63
N VAL A 85 -2.30 0.10 7.56
CA VAL A 85 -1.95 -1.33 7.43
C VAL A 85 -0.44 -1.52 7.39
N ALA A 86 0.28 -0.72 6.59
CA ALA A 86 1.73 -0.74 6.51
C ALA A 86 2.38 -0.45 7.87
N GLY A 87 1.89 0.57 8.60
CA GLY A 87 2.35 0.90 9.94
C GLY A 87 2.10 -0.23 10.93
N ARG A 88 0.93 -0.87 10.89
CA ARG A 88 0.63 -2.04 11.74
C ARG A 88 1.56 -3.20 11.46
N ASP A 89 1.83 -3.50 10.19
CA ASP A 89 2.77 -4.55 9.78
C ASP A 89 4.17 -4.26 10.30
N VAL A 90 4.67 -3.02 10.17
CA VAL A 90 5.97 -2.60 10.72
C VAL A 90 6.01 -2.80 12.24
N LEU A 91 4.95 -2.42 12.97
CA LEU A 91 4.89 -2.58 14.43
C LEU A 91 4.86 -4.05 14.85
N LEU A 92 4.16 -4.92 14.12
CA LEU A 92 4.18 -6.36 14.37
C LEU A 92 5.56 -6.96 14.11
N GLN A 93 6.20 -6.56 13.01
CA GLN A 93 7.56 -6.99 12.68
C GLN A 93 8.55 -6.60 13.78
N LYS A 94 8.41 -5.40 14.36
CA LYS A 94 9.20 -4.97 15.52
C LYS A 94 8.99 -5.85 16.75
N ARG A 95 7.79 -6.39 16.97
CA ARG A 95 7.47 -7.23 18.15
C ARG A 95 8.00 -8.66 18.04
N VAL A 96 7.97 -9.27 16.85
CA VAL A 96 8.35 -10.68 16.66
C VAL A 96 9.87 -10.87 16.54
N GLY A 97 10.60 -9.81 16.17
CA GLY A 97 12.06 -9.84 16.06
C GLY A 97 12.57 -10.64 14.85
N TYR A 98 13.82 -10.38 14.48
CA TYR A 98 14.46 -10.76 13.20
C TYR A 98 14.58 -12.27 12.89
N ARG A 99 14.13 -13.16 13.77
CA ARG A 99 14.44 -14.60 13.69
C ARG A 99 13.42 -15.41 12.90
N ILE A 100 12.15 -15.01 12.86
CA ILE A 100 11.08 -15.82 12.26
C ILE A 100 10.07 -14.89 11.59
N PRO A 101 9.71 -15.07 10.30
CA PRO A 101 8.62 -14.31 9.68
C PRO A 101 7.34 -14.46 10.52
N PRO A 102 6.44 -13.46 10.57
CA PRO A 102 5.22 -13.56 11.33
C PRO A 102 4.42 -14.67 10.67
N ASP A 103 3.96 -15.62 11.46
CA ASP A 103 2.99 -16.58 10.96
C ASP A 103 1.69 -15.82 10.69
N TYR A 104 1.47 -15.47 9.43
CA TYR A 104 0.23 -14.88 8.95
C TYR A 104 -0.86 -15.95 8.76
N GLY A 105 -0.57 -17.21 9.12
CA GLY A 105 -1.53 -18.29 9.23
C GLY A 105 -2.51 -18.02 10.37
N ASP A 106 -3.62 -17.37 10.04
CA ASP A 106 -4.96 -17.66 10.56
C ASP A 106 -5.06 -18.01 12.06
N ARG A 107 -4.57 -17.13 12.94
CA ARG A 107 -4.99 -17.09 14.36
C ARG A 107 -5.96 -15.93 14.60
N GLU A 108 -7.06 -15.94 13.85
CA GLU A 108 -8.26 -15.16 14.16
C GLU A 108 -9.28 -16.06 14.87
N THR A 109 -8.90 -16.75 15.94
CA THR A 109 -9.84 -17.36 16.90
C THR A 109 -9.07 -17.75 18.17
N GLU A 110 -9.00 -16.84 19.13
CA GLU A 110 -9.03 -17.16 20.57
C GLU A 110 -9.54 -15.95 21.35
#